data_AF-A0A8S2FMJ2-F1
#
_entry.id   AF-A0A8S2FMJ2-F1
#
_cell.length_a   1.000
_cell.length_b   1.000
_cell.length_c   1.000
_cell.angle_alpha   90.00
_cell.angle_beta   90.00
_cell.angle_gamma   90.00
#
_symmetry.space_group_name_H-M   'P 1'
#
loop_
_entity.id
_entity.type
_entity.pdbx_description
1 polymer ?
#
loop_
_entity_poly.entity_id
_entity_poly.type
_entity_poly.pdbx_seq_one_letter_code
_entity_poly.pdbx_strand_id
1 'polypeptide(L)'
;MAHYPLPPVDDMTLREWNMCTSTLEDTISFCQSVKLIPYRPTAPCSNGHNNWYMGKCSKIIDGYHWRCRVKECRLTRSIRDGTFFANSKLEIQQVLDLMFYWSQGIDTHDFLRRHCKLSRHNCAVIWQISPRKVPDGSVLGT
;
A
#
# COMPACT_ATOMS: atom_id res chain seq x y z
N MET A 1 -9.85 -11.75 18.66
CA MET A 1 -8.87 -11.00 17.84
C MET A 1 -8.86 -9.58 18.39
N ALA A 2 -7.80 -9.20 19.10
CA ALA A 2 -7.72 -7.88 19.71
C ALA A 2 -7.52 -6.84 18.59
N HIS A 3 -8.51 -5.97 18.40
CA HIS A 3 -8.34 -4.76 17.61
C HIS A 3 -7.50 -3.79 18.46
N TYR A 4 -6.18 -3.84 18.31
CA TYR A 4 -5.34 -2.78 18.84
C TYR A 4 -5.67 -1.48 18.09
N PRO A 5 -6.04 -0.40 18.79
CA PRO A 5 -6.22 0.89 18.15
C PRO A 5 -4.88 1.29 17.53
N LEU A 6 -4.92 1.62 16.23
CA LEU A 6 -3.72 1.99 15.50
C LEU A 6 -3.24 3.38 15.96
N PRO A 7 -1.92 3.58 16.11
CA PRO A 7 -1.38 4.86 16.53
C PRO A 7 -1.65 5.95 15.46
N PRO A 8 -1.71 7.23 15.86
CA PRO A 8 -1.76 8.35 14.92
C PRO A 8 -0.57 8.30 13.96
N VAL A 9 -0.81 8.46 12.66
CA VAL A 9 0.21 8.31 11.59
C VAL A 9 1.38 9.29 11.75
N ASP A 10 1.14 10.43 12.40
CA ASP A 10 2.10 11.53 12.55
C ASP A 10 3.21 11.29 13.59
N ASP A 11 3.11 10.23 14.41
CA ASP A 11 4.13 9.87 15.42
C ASP A 11 4.36 8.35 15.50
N MET A 12 4.14 7.64 14.39
CA MET A 12 4.32 6.19 14.35
C MET A 12 5.80 5.83 14.40
N THR A 13 6.19 5.08 15.42
CA THR A 13 7.56 4.60 15.58
C THR A 13 7.88 3.48 14.60
N LEU A 14 9.17 3.24 14.32
CA LEU A 14 9.61 2.10 13.50
C LEU A 14 9.13 0.75 14.09
N ARG A 15 9.01 0.65 15.41
CA ARG A 15 8.51 -0.56 16.07
C ARG A 15 7.04 -0.79 15.73
N GLU A 16 6.21 0.24 15.83
CA GLU A 16 4.78 0.16 15.48
C GLU A 16 4.56 -0.08 14.01
N TRP A 17 5.36 0.57 13.16
CA TRP A 17 5.39 0.31 11.73
C TRP A 17 5.61 -1.18 11.44
N ASN A 18 6.69 -1.75 11.98
CA ASN A 18 7.02 -3.15 11.79
C ASN A 18 5.96 -4.11 12.34
N MET A 19 5.22 -3.72 13.38
CA MET A 19 4.08 -4.51 13.87
C MET A 19 2.92 -4.48 12.88
N CYS A 20 2.59 -3.31 12.31
CA CYS A 20 1.48 -3.17 11.36
C CYS A 20 1.78 -3.71 9.96
N THR A 21 3.07 -3.91 9.62
CA THR A 21 3.51 -4.44 8.31
C THR A 21 4.23 -5.78 8.41
N SER A 22 4.07 -6.47 9.54
CA SER A 22 4.82 -7.71 9.85
C SER A 22 4.49 -8.86 8.88
N THR A 23 3.24 -8.93 8.46
CA THR A 23 2.75 -9.87 7.44
C THR A 23 1.98 -9.13 6.34
N LEU A 24 1.73 -9.81 5.23
CA LEU A 24 0.85 -9.28 4.17
C LEU A 24 -0.57 -9.01 4.69
N GLU A 25 -1.07 -9.84 5.61
CA GLU A 25 -2.41 -9.65 6.21
C GLU A 25 -2.45 -8.40 7.08
N ASP A 26 -1.43 -8.19 7.92
CA ASP A 26 -1.32 -6.99 8.74
C ASP A 26 -1.20 -5.75 7.85
N THR A 27 -0.33 -5.81 6.83
CA THR A 27 -0.12 -4.72 5.87
C THR A 27 -1.42 -4.31 5.18
N ILE A 28 -2.21 -5.29 4.71
CA ILE A 28 -3.51 -5.02 4.09
C ILE A 28 -4.49 -4.45 5.13
N SER A 29 -4.52 -5.00 6.33
CA SER A 29 -5.41 -4.53 7.42
C SER A 29 -5.09 -3.09 7.80
N PHE A 30 -3.81 -2.75 7.90
CA PHE A 30 -3.32 -1.39 8.07
C PHE A 30 -3.79 -0.50 6.93
N CYS A 31 -3.51 -0.86 5.67
CA CYS A 31 -3.99 -0.12 4.49
C CYS A 31 -5.49 0.15 4.52
N GLN A 32 -6.30 -0.82 4.96
CA GLN A 32 -7.74 -0.67 5.05
C GLN A 32 -8.17 0.29 6.16
N SER A 33 -7.51 0.23 7.30
CA SER A 33 -7.78 1.12 8.43
C SER A 33 -7.50 2.59 8.10
N VAL A 34 -6.45 2.87 7.32
CA VAL A 34 -6.09 4.20 6.84
C VAL A 34 -6.73 4.54 5.48
N LYS A 35 -7.65 3.69 4.99
CA LYS A 35 -8.44 3.87 3.76
C LYS A 35 -7.62 3.96 2.46
N LEU A 36 -6.40 3.44 2.45
CA LEU A 36 -5.59 3.30 1.22
C LEU A 36 -6.06 2.13 0.34
N ILE A 37 -6.70 1.13 0.93
CA ILE A 37 -7.35 0.01 0.24
C ILE A 37 -8.76 -0.15 0.83
N PRO A 38 -9.81 -0.40 0.03
CA PRO A 38 -11.12 -0.60 0.59
C PRO A 38 -11.23 -1.97 1.30
N TYR A 39 -12.08 -2.07 2.34
CA TYR A 39 -12.42 -3.35 2.96
C TYR A 39 -13.17 -4.32 2.02
N ARG A 40 -13.76 -3.80 0.94
CA ARG A 40 -14.42 -4.54 -0.13
C ARG A 40 -14.49 -3.68 -1.39
N PRO A 41 -14.41 -4.24 -2.61
CA PRO A 41 -14.67 -3.50 -3.83
C PRO A 41 -16.07 -2.88 -3.81
N THR A 42 -16.18 -1.63 -4.26
CA THR A 42 -17.46 -0.93 -4.37
C THR A 42 -18.23 -1.31 -5.63
N ALA A 43 -17.51 -1.59 -6.72
CA ALA A 43 -18.11 -1.95 -7.99
C ALA A 43 -18.43 -3.47 -8.06
N PRO A 44 -19.56 -3.84 -8.70
CA PRO A 44 -19.86 -5.23 -8.99
C PRO A 44 -18.84 -5.84 -9.96
N CYS A 45 -18.83 -7.17 -10.05
CA CYS A 45 -18.11 -7.86 -11.11
C CYS A 45 -18.81 -7.61 -12.46
N SER A 46 -18.13 -7.96 -13.57
CA SER A 46 -18.69 -7.80 -14.91
C SER A 46 -19.98 -8.60 -15.16
N ASN A 47 -20.29 -9.57 -14.29
CA ASN A 47 -21.56 -10.33 -14.31
C ASN A 47 -22.63 -9.73 -13.37
N GLY A 48 -22.41 -8.54 -12.80
CA GLY A 48 -23.37 -7.84 -11.94
C GLY A 48 -23.36 -8.25 -10.46
N HIS A 49 -22.56 -9.24 -10.04
CA HIS A 49 -22.50 -9.66 -8.64
C HIS A 49 -21.68 -8.70 -7.78
N ASN A 50 -22.21 -8.34 -6.60
CA ASN A 50 -21.48 -7.52 -5.61
C ASN A 50 -20.97 -8.32 -4.39
N ASN A 51 -20.79 -9.64 -4.56
CA ASN A 51 -20.35 -10.52 -3.48
C ASN A 51 -18.87 -10.87 -3.61
N TRP A 52 -18.02 -9.99 -3.08
CA TRP A 52 -16.57 -10.15 -3.10
C TRP A 52 -16.02 -10.73 -1.79
N TYR A 53 -14.90 -11.44 -1.90
CA TYR A 53 -14.05 -11.82 -0.78
C TYR A 53 -12.58 -11.69 -1.14
N MET A 54 -11.75 -11.47 -0.13
CA MET A 54 -10.30 -11.43 -0.31
C MET A 54 -9.75 -12.86 -0.23
N GLY A 55 -8.97 -13.26 -1.22
CA GLY A 55 -8.37 -14.59 -1.30
C GLY A 55 -6.86 -14.51 -1.52
N LYS A 56 -6.13 -15.46 -0.93
CA LYS A 56 -4.68 -15.63 -1.15
C LYS A 56 -4.41 -16.14 -2.57
N CYS A 57 -3.39 -15.61 -3.21
CA CYS A 57 -2.91 -16.03 -4.52
C CYS A 57 -1.41 -15.78 -4.62
N SER A 58 -0.60 -16.84 -4.55
CA SER A 58 0.87 -16.73 -4.60
C SER A 58 1.44 -16.28 -5.95
N LYS A 59 0.62 -16.26 -7.01
CA LYS A 59 1.03 -15.89 -8.37
C LYS A 59 1.01 -14.39 -8.65
N ILE A 60 0.47 -13.59 -7.73
CA ILE A 60 0.37 -12.15 -7.86
C ILE A 60 1.23 -11.45 -6.82
N ILE A 61 1.69 -10.25 -7.16
CA ILE A 61 2.71 -9.50 -6.43
C ILE A 61 2.38 -9.28 -4.94
N ASP A 62 1.14 -8.94 -4.58
CA ASP A 62 0.76 -8.73 -3.16
C ASP A 62 0.26 -9.98 -2.45
N GLY A 63 0.23 -11.13 -3.14
CA GLY A 63 -0.30 -12.35 -2.56
C GLY A 63 -1.82 -12.38 -2.34
N TYR A 64 -2.56 -11.31 -2.64
CA TYR A 64 -4.01 -11.18 -2.40
C TYR A 64 -4.78 -10.57 -3.57
N HIS A 65 -5.96 -11.12 -3.85
CA HIS A 65 -6.91 -10.56 -4.81
C HIS A 65 -8.34 -10.54 -4.25
N TRP A 66 -9.20 -9.75 -4.88
CA TRP A 66 -10.64 -9.90 -4.75
C TRP A 66 -11.13 -11.01 -5.67
N ARG A 67 -12.00 -11.88 -5.16
CA ARG A 67 -12.66 -12.92 -5.94
C ARG A 67 -14.16 -12.89 -5.70
N CYS A 68 -14.93 -13.10 -6.77
CA CYS A 68 -16.37 -13.23 -6.64
C CYS A 68 -16.71 -14.54 -5.89
N ARG A 69 -17.60 -14.48 -4.89
CA ARG A 69 -18.03 -15.66 -4.11
C ARG A 69 -18.97 -16.59 -4.87
N VAL A 70 -19.63 -16.10 -5.93
CA VAL A 70 -20.55 -16.92 -6.74
C VAL A 70 -19.73 -18.02 -7.43
N LYS A 71 -20.08 -19.29 -7.21
CA LYS A 71 -19.25 -20.45 -7.57
C LYS A 71 -18.96 -20.51 -9.07
N GLU A 72 -19.94 -20.16 -9.89
CA GLU A 72 -19.86 -20.13 -11.34
C GLU A 72 -19.08 -18.89 -11.83
N CYS A 73 -19.04 -17.82 -11.03
CA CYS A 73 -18.36 -16.58 -11.35
C CYS A 73 -16.88 -16.63 -10.91
N ARG A 74 -15.99 -16.95 -11.84
CA ARG A 74 -14.54 -17.04 -11.58
C ARG A 74 -13.80 -15.72 -11.68
N LEU A 75 -14.52 -14.60 -11.75
CA LEU A 75 -13.92 -13.27 -11.89
C LEU A 75 -13.12 -12.89 -10.64
N THR A 76 -11.93 -12.36 -10.89
CA THR A 76 -11.02 -11.80 -9.89
C THR A 76 -10.70 -10.34 -10.23
N ARG A 77 -10.19 -9.60 -9.24
CA ARG A 77 -9.76 -8.22 -9.37
C ARG A 77 -8.57 -7.97 -8.43
N SER A 78 -7.64 -7.11 -8.82
CA SER A 78 -6.54 -6.74 -7.93
C SER A 78 -7.05 -5.99 -6.71
N ILE A 79 -6.40 -6.18 -5.56
CA ILE A 79 -6.68 -5.34 -4.38
C ILE A 79 -6.24 -3.88 -4.59
N ARG A 80 -5.43 -3.61 -5.62
CA ARG A 80 -4.95 -2.28 -6.01
C ARG A 80 -5.90 -1.52 -6.93
N ASP A 81 -6.89 -2.19 -7.51
CA ASP A 81 -7.70 -1.57 -8.56
C ASP A 81 -8.54 -0.44 -7.99
N GLY A 82 -8.35 0.77 -8.55
CA GLY A 82 -9.01 1.99 -8.09
C GLY A 82 -8.43 2.57 -6.79
N THR A 83 -7.23 2.16 -6.38
CA THR A 83 -6.56 2.70 -5.19
C THR A 83 -5.27 3.45 -5.54
N PHE A 84 -4.65 4.07 -4.53
CA PHE A 84 -3.34 4.71 -4.66
C PHE A 84 -2.25 3.78 -5.24
N PHE A 85 -2.37 2.47 -5.00
CA PHE A 85 -1.38 1.47 -5.43
C PHE A 85 -1.58 1.00 -6.88
N ALA A 86 -2.61 1.50 -7.58
CA ALA A 86 -2.91 1.11 -8.95
C ALA A 86 -1.68 1.31 -9.86
N ASN A 87 -1.42 0.34 -10.74
CA ASN A 87 -0.31 0.35 -11.71
C ASN A 87 1.12 0.40 -11.12
N SER A 88 1.29 0.41 -9.80
CA SER A 88 2.62 0.35 -9.19
C SER A 88 3.32 -0.97 -9.55
N LYS A 89 4.63 -0.89 -9.83
CA LYS A 89 5.50 -2.07 -10.04
C LYS A 89 6.08 -2.61 -8.74
N LEU A 90 5.88 -1.88 -7.64
CA LEU A 90 6.31 -2.27 -6.30
C LEU A 90 5.19 -3.02 -5.59
N GLU A 91 5.55 -3.90 -4.66
CA GLU A 91 4.62 -4.46 -3.67
C GLU A 91 4.02 -3.35 -2.80
N ILE A 92 2.79 -3.52 -2.32
CA ILE A 92 2.15 -2.54 -1.44
C ILE A 92 3.03 -2.26 -0.21
N GLN A 93 3.62 -3.30 0.38
CA GLN A 93 4.55 -3.15 1.50
C GLN A 93 5.77 -2.30 1.15
N GLN A 94 6.36 -2.47 -0.04
CA GLN A 94 7.51 -1.66 -0.47
C GLN A 94 7.14 -0.19 -0.64
N VAL A 95 5.96 0.10 -1.20
CA VAL A 95 5.47 1.48 -1.33
C VAL A 95 5.26 2.11 0.05
N LEU A 96 4.66 1.35 0.96
CA LEU A 96 4.43 1.79 2.34
C LEU A 96 5.75 2.06 3.08
N ASP A 97 6.73 1.15 3.00
CA ASP A 97 8.02 1.32 3.67
C ASP A 97 8.74 2.59 3.17
N LEU A 98 8.67 2.85 1.86
CA LEU A 98 9.21 4.09 1.28
C LEU A 98 8.53 5.33 1.86
N MET A 99 7.20 5.34 1.93
CA MET A 99 6.43 6.44 2.52
C MET A 99 6.78 6.66 3.99
N PHE A 100 6.92 5.58 4.76
CA PHE A 100 7.30 5.64 6.16
C PHE A 100 8.70 6.22 6.35
N TYR A 101 9.71 5.72 5.64
CA TYR A 101 11.06 6.26 5.80
C TYR A 101 11.16 7.72 5.35
N TRP A 102 10.44 8.13 4.30
CA TRP A 102 10.38 9.54 3.92
C TRP A 102 9.71 10.43 4.96
N SER A 103 8.65 9.98 5.64
CA SER A 103 8.04 10.78 6.71
C SER A 103 8.99 10.98 7.89
N GLN A 104 9.94 10.06 8.08
CA GLN A 104 11.03 10.16 9.06
C GLN A 104 12.24 10.98 8.54
N GLY A 105 12.14 11.59 7.35
CA GLY A 105 13.24 12.34 6.74
C GLY A 105 14.39 11.47 6.22
N ILE A 106 14.19 10.16 6.09
CA ILE A 106 15.18 9.22 5.58
C ILE A 106 14.93 9.00 4.09
N ASP A 107 15.77 9.57 3.24
CA ASP A 107 15.62 9.53 1.77
C ASP A 107 16.85 8.99 1.03
N THR A 108 17.91 8.61 1.74
CA THR A 108 19.14 8.09 1.13
C THR A 108 18.85 6.85 0.31
N HIS A 109 19.14 6.93 -1.00
CA HIS A 109 18.87 5.88 -1.98
C HIS A 109 19.35 4.48 -1.54
N ASP A 110 20.58 4.40 -1.02
CA ASP A 110 21.19 3.16 -0.56
C ASP A 110 20.50 2.56 0.67
N PHE A 111 20.00 3.41 1.56
CA PHE A 111 19.23 2.97 2.72
C PHE A 111 17.89 2.40 2.27
N LEU A 112 17.13 3.17 1.48
CA LEU A 112 15.80 2.78 1.01
C LEU A 112 15.86 1.51 0.16
N ARG A 113 16.84 1.42 -0.75
CA ARG A 113 17.01 0.21 -1.57
C ARG A 113 17.18 -1.05 -0.74
N ARG A 114 18.04 -1.00 0.30
CA ARG A 114 18.32 -2.17 1.15
C ARG A 114 17.11 -2.52 2.03
N HIS A 115 16.53 -1.53 2.70
CA HIS A 115 15.48 -1.77 3.70
C HIS A 115 14.12 -2.06 3.07
N CYS A 116 13.78 -1.41 1.95
CA CYS A 116 12.55 -1.67 1.19
C CYS A 116 12.73 -2.83 0.17
N LYS A 117 13.85 -3.56 0.20
CA LYS A 117 14.15 -4.72 -0.67
C LYS A 117 13.93 -4.43 -2.16
N LEU A 118 14.33 -3.24 -2.62
CA LEU A 118 14.07 -2.82 -3.99
C LEU A 118 15.08 -3.47 -4.96
N SER A 119 14.56 -4.00 -6.07
CA SER A 119 15.40 -4.47 -7.16
C SER A 119 16.11 -3.30 -7.84
N ARG A 120 17.23 -3.57 -8.53
CA ARG A 120 17.95 -2.54 -9.30
C ARG A 120 17.06 -1.90 -10.38
N HIS A 121 16.11 -2.64 -10.93
CA HIS A 121 15.17 -2.17 -11.96
C HIS A 121 14.03 -1.30 -11.40
N ASN A 122 13.72 -1.44 -10.11
CA ASN A 122 12.63 -0.70 -9.47
C ASN A 122 13.12 0.47 -8.59
N CYS A 123 14.44 0.66 -8.43
CA CYS A 123 15.00 1.78 -7.67
C CYS A 123 14.62 3.16 -8.27
N ALA A 124 14.41 3.24 -9.59
CA ALA A 124 13.95 4.49 -10.23
C ALA A 124 12.57 4.95 -9.73
N VAL A 125 11.77 4.02 -9.18
CA VAL A 125 10.42 4.31 -8.65
C VAL A 125 10.52 5.15 -7.37
N ILE A 126 11.63 5.09 -6.62
CA ILE A 126 11.87 5.92 -5.42
C ILE A 126 11.56 7.40 -5.72
N TRP A 127 12.02 7.91 -6.86
CA TRP A 127 11.80 9.32 -7.21
C TRP A 127 10.43 9.62 -7.83
N GLN A 128 9.69 8.60 -8.28
CA GLN A 128 8.35 8.76 -8.84
C GLN A 128 7.27 8.90 -7.77
N ILE A 129 7.44 8.21 -6.64
CA ILE A 129 6.55 8.28 -5.47
C ILE A 129 7.01 9.28 -4.42
N SER A 130 8.22 9.84 -4.55
CA SER A 130 8.75 10.83 -3.62
C SER A 130 7.79 12.03 -3.52
N PRO A 131 7.39 12.44 -2.30
CA PRO A 131 6.70 13.70 -2.12
C PRO A 131 7.70 14.79 -2.49
N ARG A 132 7.62 15.29 -3.74
CA ARG A 132 8.40 16.46 -4.15
C ARG A 132 8.16 17.53 -3.10
N LYS A 133 9.22 18.01 -2.45
CA LYS A 133 9.12 19.23 -1.63
C LYS A 133 8.49 20.28 -2.54
N VAL A 134 7.23 20.63 -2.28
CA VAL A 134 6.67 21.88 -2.78
C VAL A 134 7.60 22.94 -2.21
N PRO A 135 8.26 23.76 -3.03
CA PRO A 135 9.13 24.80 -2.51
C PRO A 135 8.31 25.60 -1.50
N ASP A 136 8.84 25.68 -0.28
CA ASP A 136 8.31 26.57 0.74
C ASP A 136 8.07 27.92 0.09
N GLY A 137 6.83 28.41 0.22
CA GLY A 137 6.36 29.65 -0.37
C GLY A 137 7.04 30.82 0.31
N SER A 138 8.31 31.04 -0.03
CA SER A 138 9.04 32.25 0.29
C SER A 138 8.44 33.41 -0.49
N VAL A 139 7.58 34.16 0.19
CA VAL A 139 7.40 35.61 0.12
C VAL A 139 7.38 36.25 -1.27
N LEU A 140 6.18 36.58 -1.76
CA LEU A 140 6.00 37.78 -2.57
C LEU A 140 6.15 38.99 -1.64
N GLY A 141 7.37 39.51 -1.61
CA GLY A 141 7.72 40.74 -0.93
C GLY A 141 8.83 41.45 -1.68
N THR A 142 8.49 42.08 -2.80
CA THR A 142 8.94 43.44 -3.20
C THR A 142 8.22 43.86 -4.47
#